data_AF-A0A378H227-F1
#
_entry.id   AF-A0A378H227-F1
#
_cell.length_a   1.000
_cell.length_b   1.000
_cell.length_c   1.000
_cell.angle_alpha   90.00
_cell.angle_beta   90.00
_cell.angle_gamma   90.00
#
_symmetry.space_group_name_H-M   'P 1'
#
loop_
_entity.id
_entity.type
_entity.pdbx_description
1 polymer ?
#
loop_
_entity_poly.entity_id
_entity_poly.type
_entity_poly.pdbx_seq_one_letter_code
_entity_poly.pdbx_strand_id
1 'polypeptide(L)'
;MREGWNGLALGKALDAETASINQNLPLGMSLTKVTYQSVNISAAVDEFMIKFFVALLVVMTVCFVSMGWRVGVVVAAAVPLTLAVVFVVMEATGKNFDRITLGSLILALGLLVDDAIIAIEMMVVKMEEGYDRLKASAYAWSHTAAPMLAGTLVTAVGFMPNGFAQSTAGEYASNVFWIVGIALIASWIVAVIFTPWLGVHLLPDRKPAAAGHAALYDTPRYQRFRRLLTPGYCSQMARGRRGGGAVYRGDSGHERGEKAVFPHLRSSGSAG
;
A
#
# COMPACT_ATOMS: atom_id res chain seq x y z
N MET A 1 -3.51 30.40 11.22
CA MET A 1 -2.37 30.18 10.29
C MET A 1 -2.90 30.36 8.88
N ARG A 2 -2.12 30.92 7.94
CA ARG A 2 -2.51 30.90 6.51
C ARG A 2 -2.50 29.45 6.01
N GLU A 3 -3.45 29.08 5.17
CA GLU A 3 -3.51 27.75 4.55
C GLU A 3 -2.22 27.45 3.77
N GLY A 4 -1.73 26.21 3.86
CA GLY A 4 -0.54 25.74 3.13
C GLY A 4 0.83 26.17 3.69
N TRP A 5 0.89 26.94 4.79
CA TRP A 5 2.16 27.38 5.36
C TRP A 5 2.82 26.32 6.26
N ASN A 6 4.14 26.13 6.11
CA ASN A 6 4.90 25.17 6.91
C ASN A 6 4.98 25.62 8.39
N GLY A 7 4.25 24.93 9.26
CA GLY A 7 4.20 25.22 10.70
C GLY A 7 5.54 25.05 11.43
N LEU A 8 6.47 24.24 10.92
CA LEU A 8 7.82 24.09 11.47
C LEU A 8 8.70 25.30 11.12
N ALA A 9 8.61 25.79 9.90
CA ALA A 9 9.32 26.99 9.48
C ALA A 9 8.81 28.23 10.23
N LEU A 10 7.49 28.35 10.39
CA LEU A 10 6.87 29.41 11.17
C LEU A 10 7.29 29.35 12.65
N GLY A 11 7.35 28.14 13.23
CA GLY A 11 7.83 27.93 14.61
C GLY A 11 9.26 28.44 14.82
N LYS A 12 10.19 28.09 13.91
CA LYS A 12 11.58 28.56 13.95
C LYS A 12 11.69 30.08 13.78
N ALA A 13 10.87 30.68 12.90
CA ALA A 13 10.85 32.13 12.72
C ALA A 13 10.33 32.84 13.99
N LEU A 14 9.25 32.33 14.59
CA LEU A 14 8.73 32.83 15.86
C LEU A 14 9.72 32.66 17.02
N ASP A 15 10.49 31.56 17.04
CA ASP A 15 11.57 31.35 18.02
C ASP A 15 12.61 32.46 17.96
N ALA A 16 13.12 32.74 16.76
CA ALA A 16 14.13 33.76 16.51
C ALA A 16 13.60 35.16 16.88
N GLU A 17 12.37 35.47 16.50
CA GLU A 17 11.76 36.78 16.77
C GLU A 17 11.46 36.96 18.27
N THR A 18 10.98 35.91 18.94
CA THR A 18 10.76 35.94 20.39
C THR A 18 12.06 36.18 21.15
N ALA A 19 13.18 35.60 20.69
CA ALA A 19 14.49 35.83 21.27
C ALA A 19 14.95 37.28 21.08
N SER A 20 14.75 37.85 19.89
CA SER A 20 15.04 39.27 19.59
C SER A 20 14.21 40.23 20.44
N ILE A 21 12.91 39.97 20.60
CA ILE A 21 12.00 40.80 21.41
C ILE A 21 12.40 40.73 22.90
N ASN A 22 12.75 39.54 23.40
CA ASN A 22 13.20 39.38 24.79
C ASN A 22 14.50 40.12 25.12
N GLN A 23 15.36 40.39 24.14
CA GLN A 23 16.57 41.21 24.34
C GLN A 23 16.27 42.71 24.49
N ASN A 24 15.17 43.17 23.90
CA ASN A 24 14.78 44.59 23.89
C ASN A 24 13.71 44.92 24.94
N LEU A 25 13.29 43.94 25.74
CA LEU A 25 12.28 44.13 26.77
C LEU A 25 12.87 44.77 28.04
N PRO A 26 12.17 45.75 28.64
CA PRO A 26 12.54 46.34 29.94
C PRO A 26 12.71 45.29 31.04
N LEU A 27 13.59 45.58 31.99
CA LEU A 27 13.83 44.74 33.16
C LEU A 27 12.50 44.42 33.88
N GLY A 28 12.20 43.13 34.03
CA GLY A 28 10.97 42.64 34.68
C GLY A 28 9.86 42.17 33.72
N MET A 29 10.02 42.34 32.40
CA MET A 29 9.10 41.78 31.40
C MET A 29 9.74 40.65 30.61
N SER A 30 9.02 39.55 30.42
CA SER A 30 9.47 38.41 29.60
C SER A 30 8.34 37.89 28.72
N LEU A 31 8.60 37.74 27.42
CA LEU A 31 7.71 37.10 26.48
C LEU A 31 7.93 35.58 26.53
N THR A 32 7.03 34.89 27.23
CA THR A 32 7.03 33.43 27.35
C THR A 32 5.95 32.82 26.48
N LYS A 33 6.27 31.71 25.80
CA LYS A 33 5.39 31.04 24.86
C LYS A 33 4.46 30.09 25.62
N VAL A 34 3.15 30.23 25.41
CA VAL A 34 2.12 29.46 26.14
C VAL A 34 1.76 28.15 25.42
N THR A 35 1.74 28.15 24.08
CA THR A 35 1.36 26.98 23.28
C THR A 35 2.30 26.80 22.09
N TYR A 36 2.94 25.63 21.95
CA TYR A 36 3.87 25.31 20.86
C TYR A 36 3.37 24.17 20.00
N GLN A 37 2.65 24.51 18.93
CA GLN A 37 2.04 23.52 18.05
C GLN A 37 3.08 22.83 17.13
N SER A 38 4.21 23.48 16.86
CA SER A 38 5.31 22.93 16.03
C SER A 38 5.98 21.69 16.64
N VAL A 39 6.09 21.63 17.98
CA VAL A 39 6.66 20.47 18.70
C VAL A 39 5.76 19.25 18.53
N ASN A 40 4.45 19.41 18.65
CA ASN A 40 3.52 18.31 18.45
C ASN A 40 3.47 17.86 16.97
N ILE A 41 3.66 18.77 16.02
CA ILE A 41 3.71 18.42 14.59
C ILE A 41 4.98 17.60 14.30
N SER A 42 6.16 18.09 14.70
CA SER A 42 7.44 17.41 14.49
C SER A 42 7.48 16.04 15.16
N ALA A 43 7.17 15.96 16.47
CA ALA A 43 7.22 14.71 17.22
C ALA A 43 6.40 13.58 16.58
N ALA A 44 5.25 13.91 16.00
CA ALA A 44 4.39 12.90 15.40
C ALA A 44 4.70 12.62 13.92
N VAL A 45 5.30 13.56 13.19
CA VAL A 45 5.88 13.24 11.87
C VAL A 45 7.07 12.28 12.07
N ASP A 46 7.92 12.54 13.07
CA ASP A 46 9.05 11.67 13.41
C ASP A 46 8.58 10.28 13.84
N GLU A 47 7.56 10.19 14.71
CA GLU A 47 6.96 8.92 15.12
C GLU A 47 6.40 8.14 13.91
N PHE A 48 5.73 8.83 12.98
CA PHE A 48 5.21 8.19 11.76
C PHE A 48 6.33 7.77 10.80
N MET A 49 7.40 8.54 10.69
CA MET A 49 8.57 8.15 9.91
C MET A 49 9.21 6.87 10.45
N ILE A 50 9.36 6.74 11.77
CA ILE A 50 9.85 5.50 12.37
C ILE A 50 8.94 4.33 12.02
N LYS A 51 7.62 4.49 12.16
CA LYS A 51 6.63 3.45 11.79
C LYS A 51 6.73 3.08 10.30
N PHE A 52 6.93 4.06 9.43
CA PHE A 52 7.12 3.85 8.00
C PHE A 52 8.38 3.02 7.70
N PHE A 53 9.52 3.37 8.29
CA PHE A 53 10.75 2.59 8.12
C PHE A 53 10.65 1.18 8.69
N VAL A 54 9.98 1.01 9.85
CA VAL A 54 9.72 -0.31 10.42
C VAL A 54 8.83 -1.14 9.49
N ALA A 55 7.75 -0.56 8.96
CA ALA A 55 6.88 -1.23 8.00
C ALA A 55 7.64 -1.67 6.73
N LEU A 56 8.47 -0.78 6.18
CA LEU A 56 9.34 -1.09 5.04
C LEU A 56 10.29 -2.26 5.38
N LEU A 57 10.96 -2.22 6.53
CA LEU A 57 11.88 -3.28 6.96
C LEU A 57 11.16 -4.63 7.10
N VAL A 58 9.96 -4.65 7.69
CA VAL A 58 9.15 -5.87 7.81
C VAL A 58 8.82 -6.43 6.43
N VAL A 59 8.35 -5.61 5.50
CA VAL A 59 8.02 -6.05 4.13
C VAL A 59 9.27 -6.61 3.43
N MET A 60 10.41 -5.92 3.54
CA MET A 60 11.69 -6.41 3.00
C MET A 60 12.08 -7.76 3.60
N THR A 61 12.01 -7.89 4.93
CA THR A 61 12.37 -9.12 5.64
C THR A 61 11.48 -10.28 5.20
N VAL A 62 10.17 -10.08 5.11
CA VAL A 62 9.23 -11.10 4.64
C VAL A 62 9.55 -11.52 3.20
N CYS A 63 9.87 -10.58 2.31
CA CYS A 63 10.26 -10.87 0.93
C CYS A 63 11.54 -11.73 0.87
N PHE A 64 12.57 -11.36 1.65
CA PHE A 64 13.83 -12.12 1.72
C PHE A 64 13.63 -13.53 2.26
N VAL A 65 12.82 -13.69 3.30
CA VAL A 65 12.54 -15.00 3.91
C VAL A 65 11.69 -15.88 2.97
N SER A 66 10.72 -15.30 2.28
CA SER A 66 9.78 -16.04 1.43
C SER A 66 10.40 -16.51 0.10
N MET A 67 11.13 -15.63 -0.60
CA MET A 67 11.61 -15.90 -1.97
C MET A 67 13.11 -16.22 -2.05
N GLY A 68 13.86 -16.08 -0.95
CA GLY A 68 15.30 -16.29 -0.90
C GLY A 68 16.11 -15.08 -1.39
N TRP A 69 17.44 -15.18 -1.27
CA TRP A 69 18.34 -14.04 -1.38
C TRP A 69 18.26 -13.29 -2.72
N ARG A 70 18.36 -13.98 -3.86
CA ARG A 70 18.49 -13.32 -5.17
C ARG A 70 17.21 -12.64 -5.61
N VAL A 71 16.07 -13.32 -5.46
CA VAL A 71 14.76 -12.77 -5.80
C VAL A 71 14.39 -11.67 -4.80
N GLY A 72 14.69 -11.87 -3.52
CA GLY A 72 14.51 -10.86 -2.47
C GLY A 72 15.26 -9.56 -2.76
N VAL A 73 16.51 -9.61 -3.24
CA VAL A 73 17.26 -8.40 -3.64
C VAL A 73 16.57 -7.65 -4.78
N VAL A 74 15.95 -8.35 -5.73
CA VAL A 74 15.23 -7.69 -6.84
C VAL A 74 14.06 -6.87 -6.32
N VAL A 75 13.21 -7.48 -5.50
CA VAL A 75 12.07 -6.80 -4.87
C VAL A 75 12.56 -5.69 -3.95
N ALA A 76 13.63 -5.92 -3.19
CA ALA A 76 14.19 -4.93 -2.29
C ALA A 76 14.80 -3.71 -2.98
N ALA A 77 15.26 -3.84 -4.23
CA ALA A 77 15.68 -2.72 -5.05
C ALA A 77 14.49 -1.98 -5.67
N ALA A 78 13.43 -2.70 -6.05
CA ALA A 78 12.23 -2.11 -6.66
C ALA A 78 11.46 -1.20 -5.69
N VAL A 79 11.36 -1.58 -4.41
CA VAL A 79 10.56 -0.82 -3.42
C VAL A 79 11.10 0.59 -3.16
N PRO A 80 12.38 0.81 -2.83
CA PRO A 80 12.92 2.17 -2.70
C PRO A 80 12.78 3.00 -3.98
N LEU A 81 12.93 2.37 -5.16
CA LEU A 81 12.78 3.05 -6.44
C LEU A 81 11.33 3.52 -6.65
N THR A 82 10.33 2.69 -6.37
CA THR A 82 8.92 3.11 -6.43
C THR A 82 8.62 4.24 -5.47
N LEU A 83 9.11 4.18 -4.23
CA LEU A 83 8.92 5.25 -3.25
C LEU A 83 9.59 6.55 -3.70
N ALA A 84 10.77 6.48 -4.32
CA ALA A 84 11.43 7.65 -4.89
C ALA A 84 10.58 8.30 -5.98
N VAL A 85 9.99 7.50 -6.89
CA VAL A 85 9.06 8.00 -7.91
C VAL A 85 7.84 8.66 -7.26
N VAL A 86 7.26 8.04 -6.24
CA VAL A 86 6.11 8.61 -5.51
C VAL A 86 6.48 9.93 -4.83
N PHE A 87 7.65 10.03 -4.20
CA PHE A 87 8.12 11.27 -3.57
C PHE A 87 8.32 12.39 -4.59
N VAL A 88 8.89 12.09 -5.77
CA VAL A 88 9.02 13.08 -6.86
C VAL A 88 7.65 13.57 -7.32
N VAL A 89 6.67 12.66 -7.48
CA VAL A 89 5.30 13.06 -7.88
C VAL A 89 4.59 13.83 -6.76
N MET A 90 4.82 13.49 -5.49
CA MET A 90 4.29 14.23 -4.35
C MET A 90 4.84 15.66 -4.32
N GLU A 91 6.15 15.83 -4.50
CA GLU A 91 6.80 17.13 -4.60
C GLU A 91 6.24 17.94 -5.78
N ALA A 92 6.13 17.33 -6.96
CA ALA A 92 5.56 17.97 -8.14
C ALA A 92 4.09 18.37 -7.99
N THR A 93 3.32 17.66 -7.16
CA THR A 93 1.91 17.97 -6.86
C THR A 93 1.72 18.80 -5.58
N GLY A 94 2.81 19.27 -4.95
CA GLY A 94 2.77 20.12 -3.77
C GLY A 94 2.27 19.44 -2.50
N LYS A 95 2.31 18.10 -2.42
CA LYS A 95 1.88 17.35 -1.24
C LYS A 95 2.99 17.30 -0.20
N ASN A 96 2.71 17.82 0.99
CA ASN A 96 3.66 17.85 2.11
C ASN A 96 3.72 16.50 2.85
N PHE A 97 4.83 16.26 3.55
CA PHE A 97 4.95 15.17 4.50
C PHE A 97 4.25 15.51 5.81
N ASP A 98 3.11 14.89 6.04
CA ASP A 98 2.40 14.90 7.30
C ASP A 98 1.98 13.48 7.69
N ARG A 99 1.30 13.35 8.84
CA ARG A 99 0.91 12.05 9.40
C ARG A 99 -0.02 11.27 8.47
N ILE A 100 -0.89 11.97 7.73
CA ILE A 100 -1.86 11.38 6.81
C ILE A 100 -1.14 10.95 5.53
N THR A 101 -0.24 11.78 5.01
CA THR A 101 0.60 11.42 3.85
C THR A 101 1.43 10.18 4.13
N LEU A 102 2.14 10.17 5.27
CA LEU A 102 2.95 9.04 5.71
C LEU A 102 2.10 7.80 5.99
N GLY A 103 0.95 7.95 6.64
CA GLY A 103 0.00 6.85 6.86
C GLY A 103 -0.49 6.23 5.55
N SER A 104 -0.77 7.05 4.54
CA SER A 104 -1.18 6.61 3.21
C SER A 104 -0.09 5.79 2.51
N LEU A 105 1.17 6.19 2.65
CA LEU A 105 2.31 5.45 2.11
C LEU A 105 2.53 4.11 2.82
N ILE A 106 2.28 4.02 4.13
CA ILE A 106 2.31 2.75 4.87
C ILE A 106 1.23 1.80 4.36
N LEU A 107 0.01 2.29 4.13
CA LEU A 107 -1.07 1.50 3.54
C LEU A 107 -0.71 1.06 2.11
N ALA A 108 -0.17 1.98 1.31
CA ALA A 108 0.23 1.71 -0.06
C ALA A 108 1.39 0.70 -0.15
N LEU A 109 2.33 0.67 0.80
CA LEU A 109 3.48 -0.24 0.81
C LEU A 109 3.06 -1.70 0.62
N GLY A 110 2.02 -2.16 1.31
CA GLY A 110 1.52 -3.53 1.17
C GLY A 110 1.00 -3.85 -0.23
N LEU A 111 0.37 -2.87 -0.89
CA LEU A 111 -0.18 -3.01 -2.24
C LEU A 111 0.89 -2.82 -3.32
N LEU A 112 1.88 -1.96 -3.06
CA LEU A 112 2.94 -1.57 -3.98
C LEU A 112 3.97 -2.70 -4.20
N VAL A 113 4.26 -3.50 -3.17
CA VAL A 113 5.21 -4.60 -3.30
C VAL A 113 4.61 -5.78 -4.08
N ASP A 114 3.29 -5.93 -4.07
CA ASP A 114 2.59 -7.05 -4.73
C ASP A 114 2.92 -7.12 -6.23
N ASP A 115 2.89 -5.98 -6.93
CA ASP A 115 3.20 -5.95 -8.36
C ASP A 115 4.63 -6.45 -8.65
N ALA A 116 5.61 -5.99 -7.87
CA ALA A 116 7.00 -6.38 -8.06
C ALA A 116 7.22 -7.88 -7.74
N ILE A 117 6.50 -8.41 -6.74
CA ILE A 117 6.54 -9.83 -6.38
C ILE A 117 5.96 -10.68 -7.53
N ILE A 118 4.77 -10.35 -8.03
CA ILE A 118 4.11 -11.12 -9.09
C ILE A 118 4.97 -11.11 -10.36
N ALA A 119 5.55 -9.97 -10.73
CA ALA A 119 6.40 -9.85 -11.91
C ALA A 119 7.65 -10.75 -11.82
N ILE A 120 8.34 -10.76 -10.68
CA ILE A 120 9.54 -11.59 -10.51
C ILE A 120 9.20 -13.07 -10.35
N GLU A 121 8.10 -13.40 -9.67
CA GLU A 121 7.62 -14.78 -9.50
C GLU A 121 7.30 -15.40 -10.85
N MET A 122 6.54 -14.69 -11.70
CA MET A 122 6.24 -15.18 -13.06
C MET A 122 7.50 -15.40 -13.89
N MET A 123 8.49 -14.53 -13.74
CA MET A 123 9.77 -14.67 -14.43
C MET A 123 10.53 -15.91 -13.95
N VAL A 124 10.59 -16.14 -12.63
CA VAL A 124 11.21 -17.32 -12.03
C VAL A 124 10.51 -18.60 -12.47
N VAL A 125 9.17 -18.63 -12.43
CA VAL A 125 8.37 -19.80 -12.85
C VAL A 125 8.66 -20.14 -14.32
N LYS A 126 8.73 -19.15 -15.22
CA LYS A 126 9.08 -19.43 -16.62
C LYS A 126 10.52 -19.89 -16.81
N MET A 127 11.46 -19.39 -16.02
CA MET A 127 12.82 -19.93 -16.02
C MET A 127 12.87 -21.39 -15.54
N GLU A 128 12.02 -21.77 -14.58
CA GLU A 128 11.89 -23.15 -14.12
C GLU A 128 11.24 -24.08 -15.16
N GLU A 129 10.32 -23.54 -15.99
CA GLU A 129 9.78 -24.22 -17.19
C GLU A 129 10.81 -24.32 -18.35
N GLY A 130 12.03 -23.79 -18.17
CA GLY A 130 13.12 -23.90 -19.14
C GLY A 130 13.28 -22.70 -20.07
N TYR A 131 12.62 -21.58 -19.80
CA TYR A 131 12.83 -20.34 -20.56
C TYR A 131 14.17 -19.71 -20.18
N ASP A 132 14.88 -19.19 -21.18
CA ASP A 132 16.01 -18.28 -20.94
C ASP A 132 15.53 -16.98 -20.29
N ARG A 133 16.41 -16.29 -19.55
CA ARG A 133 16.11 -15.05 -18.80
C ARG A 133 15.40 -14.00 -19.64
N LEU A 134 15.88 -13.77 -20.85
CA LEU A 134 15.32 -12.77 -21.76
C LEU A 134 13.92 -13.16 -22.27
N LYS A 135 13.71 -14.46 -22.49
CA LYS A 135 12.39 -14.99 -22.89
C LYS A 135 11.41 -14.96 -21.72
N ALA A 136 11.88 -15.28 -20.52
CA ALA A 136 11.10 -15.20 -19.30
C ALA A 136 10.68 -13.76 -18.99
N SER A 137 11.58 -12.77 -19.15
CA SER A 137 11.23 -11.36 -18.96
C SER A 137 10.22 -10.85 -19.98
N ALA A 138 10.35 -11.24 -21.25
CA ALA A 138 9.37 -10.91 -22.30
C ALA A 138 8.01 -11.57 -22.03
N TYR A 139 8.00 -12.79 -21.48
CA TYR A 139 6.77 -13.46 -21.07
C TYR A 139 6.10 -12.73 -19.91
N ALA A 140 6.86 -12.37 -18.87
CA ALA A 140 6.36 -11.61 -17.73
C ALA A 140 5.74 -10.27 -18.16
N TRP A 141 6.33 -9.58 -19.14
CA TRP A 141 5.70 -8.39 -19.73
C TRP A 141 4.37 -8.71 -20.41
N SER A 142 4.40 -9.61 -21.39
CA SER A 142 3.25 -9.86 -22.29
C SER A 142 2.03 -10.49 -21.59
N HIS A 143 2.24 -11.27 -20.52
CA HIS A 143 1.18 -12.02 -19.86
C HIS A 143 0.76 -11.47 -18.50
N THR A 144 1.61 -10.67 -17.84
CA THR A 144 1.33 -10.18 -16.48
C THR A 144 1.07 -8.67 -16.41
N ALA A 145 1.66 -7.86 -17.31
CA ALA A 145 1.54 -6.40 -17.21
C ALA A 145 0.08 -5.91 -17.26
N ALA A 146 -0.73 -6.40 -18.20
CA ALA A 146 -2.13 -5.98 -18.34
C ALA A 146 -3.03 -6.48 -17.18
N PRO A 147 -2.96 -7.76 -16.75
CA PRO A 147 -3.69 -8.20 -15.56
C PRO A 147 -3.33 -7.44 -14.29
N MET A 148 -2.05 -7.14 -14.07
CA MET A 148 -1.60 -6.36 -12.91
C MET A 148 -2.16 -4.93 -12.95
N LEU A 149 -2.12 -4.28 -14.12
CA LEU A 149 -2.69 -2.94 -14.30
C LEU A 149 -4.20 -2.93 -14.01
N ALA A 150 -4.92 -3.94 -14.50
CA ALA A 150 -6.35 -4.06 -14.24
C ALA A 150 -6.62 -4.22 -12.73
N GLY A 151 -5.83 -5.05 -12.04
CA GLY A 151 -5.89 -5.22 -10.59
C GLY A 151 -5.66 -3.91 -9.82
N THR A 152 -4.58 -3.19 -10.14
CA THR A 152 -4.26 -1.91 -9.47
C THR A 152 -5.31 -0.84 -9.74
N LEU A 153 -5.85 -0.76 -10.96
CA LEU A 153 -6.95 0.15 -11.29
C LEU A 153 -8.24 -0.20 -10.54
N VAL A 154 -8.58 -1.48 -10.39
CA VAL A 154 -9.73 -1.90 -9.58
C VAL A 154 -9.55 -1.48 -8.13
N THR A 155 -8.35 -1.66 -7.57
CA THR A 155 -8.05 -1.18 -6.21
C THR A 155 -8.19 0.34 -6.14
N ALA A 156 -7.65 1.09 -7.08
CA ALA A 156 -7.81 2.55 -7.13
C ALA A 156 -9.29 2.98 -7.21
N VAL A 157 -10.10 2.33 -8.04
CA VAL A 157 -11.55 2.57 -8.13
C VAL A 157 -12.26 2.21 -6.81
N GLY A 158 -11.83 1.16 -6.12
CA GLY A 158 -12.34 0.82 -4.79
C GLY A 158 -12.10 1.91 -3.74
N PHE A 159 -11.00 2.65 -3.86
CA PHE A 159 -10.70 3.81 -3.01
C PHE A 159 -11.31 5.13 -3.50
N MET A 160 -11.93 5.15 -4.69
CA MET A 160 -12.51 6.35 -5.30
C MET A 160 -13.53 7.08 -4.40
N PRO A 161 -14.42 6.41 -3.64
CA PRO A 161 -15.37 7.10 -2.76
C PRO A 161 -14.68 8.00 -1.72
N ASN A 162 -13.50 7.61 -1.23
CA ASN A 162 -12.73 8.41 -0.28
C ASN A 162 -12.17 9.68 -0.93
N GLY A 163 -11.87 9.63 -2.22
CA GLY A 163 -11.39 10.76 -3.02
C GLY A 163 -12.39 11.92 -3.13
N PHE A 164 -13.68 11.59 -3.19
CA PHE A 164 -14.77 12.53 -3.46
C PHE A 164 -15.62 12.88 -2.23
N ALA A 165 -15.22 12.44 -1.04
CA ALA A 165 -15.93 12.71 0.19
C ALA A 165 -15.90 14.23 0.51
N GLN A 166 -17.08 14.86 0.53
CA GLN A 166 -17.22 16.29 0.85
C GLN A 166 -17.47 16.48 2.36
N SER A 167 -16.39 16.51 3.14
CA SER A 167 -16.42 16.91 4.56
C SER A 167 -15.00 17.25 5.03
N THR A 168 -14.85 17.82 6.22
CA THR A 168 -13.52 18.02 6.83
C THR A 168 -12.76 16.71 7.04
N ALA A 169 -13.47 15.61 7.33
CA ALA A 169 -12.88 14.27 7.34
C ALA A 169 -12.54 13.78 5.90
N GLY A 170 -13.33 14.22 4.92
CA GLY A 170 -13.16 13.94 3.50
C GLY A 170 -11.92 14.58 2.88
N GLU A 171 -11.47 15.74 3.36
CA GLU A 171 -10.20 16.35 2.91
C GLU A 171 -9.00 15.43 3.21
N TYR A 172 -8.97 14.86 4.42
CA TYR A 172 -7.96 13.89 4.81
C TYR A 172 -8.08 12.58 4.02
N ALA A 173 -9.31 12.06 3.85
CA ALA A 173 -9.56 10.84 3.08
C ALA A 173 -9.22 11.00 1.59
N SER A 174 -9.42 12.20 1.04
CA SER A 174 -9.09 12.53 -0.35
C SER A 174 -7.60 12.54 -0.58
N ASN A 175 -6.82 13.10 0.35
CA ASN A 175 -5.36 13.02 0.30
C ASN A 175 -4.87 11.57 0.28
N VAL A 176 -5.45 10.70 1.13
CA VAL A 176 -5.13 9.26 1.15
C VAL A 176 -5.37 8.63 -0.22
N PHE A 177 -6.53 8.89 -0.83
CA PHE A 177 -6.88 8.37 -2.16
C PHE A 177 -5.83 8.76 -3.22
N TRP A 178 -5.46 10.03 -3.30
CA TRP A 178 -4.50 10.49 -4.30
C TRP A 178 -3.11 9.89 -4.12
N ILE A 179 -2.63 9.77 -2.88
CA ILE A 179 -1.30 9.25 -2.58
C ILE A 179 -1.24 7.74 -2.86
N VAL A 180 -2.24 6.99 -2.41
CA VAL A 180 -2.33 5.55 -2.69
C VAL A 180 -2.47 5.32 -4.20
N GLY A 181 -3.31 6.10 -4.90
CA GLY A 181 -3.47 5.99 -6.35
C GLY A 181 -2.18 6.26 -7.12
N ILE A 182 -1.45 7.32 -6.76
CA ILE A 182 -0.12 7.61 -7.33
C ILE A 182 0.86 6.46 -7.04
N ALA A 183 0.86 5.94 -5.81
CA ALA A 183 1.73 4.84 -5.42
C ALA A 183 1.45 3.54 -6.19
N LEU A 184 0.18 3.21 -6.44
CA LEU A 184 -0.22 2.04 -7.24
C LEU A 184 0.17 2.16 -8.71
N ILE A 185 0.02 3.35 -9.29
CA ILE A 185 0.42 3.56 -10.69
C ILE A 185 1.95 3.52 -10.81
N ALA A 186 2.65 4.18 -9.88
CA ALA A 186 4.11 4.16 -9.84
C ALA A 186 4.65 2.74 -9.59
N SER A 187 4.01 1.95 -8.70
CA SER A 187 4.40 0.56 -8.43
C SER A 187 4.31 -0.28 -9.67
N TRP A 188 3.19 -0.18 -10.40
CA TRP A 188 3.00 -0.92 -11.63
C TRP A 188 4.05 -0.58 -12.70
N ILE A 189 4.33 0.70 -12.92
CA ILE A 189 5.34 1.14 -13.90
C ILE A 189 6.71 0.55 -13.57
N VAL A 190 7.14 0.65 -12.31
CA VAL A 190 8.43 0.11 -11.88
C VAL A 190 8.43 -1.42 -11.93
N ALA A 191 7.36 -2.07 -11.50
CA ALA A 191 7.27 -3.54 -11.52
C ALA A 191 7.32 -4.11 -12.94
N VAL A 192 6.76 -3.41 -13.91
CA VAL A 192 6.69 -3.89 -15.30
C VAL A 192 7.95 -3.56 -16.10
N ILE A 193 8.67 -2.49 -15.76
CA ILE A 193 9.90 -2.07 -16.46
C ILE A 193 11.16 -2.53 -15.71
N PHE A 194 11.28 -2.16 -14.43
CA PHE A 194 12.51 -2.32 -13.66
C PHE A 194 12.70 -3.75 -13.16
N THR A 195 11.66 -4.41 -12.66
CA THR A 195 11.78 -5.77 -12.11
C THR A 195 12.27 -6.79 -13.15
N PRO A 196 11.72 -6.86 -14.39
CA PRO A 196 12.22 -7.80 -15.39
C PRO A 196 13.64 -7.43 -15.85
N TRP A 197 13.94 -6.13 -15.98
CA TRP A 197 15.28 -5.66 -16.33
C TRP A 197 16.34 -6.09 -15.31
N LEU A 198 16.05 -5.90 -14.02
CA LEU A 198 16.95 -6.31 -12.94
C LEU A 198 17.00 -7.84 -12.83
N GLY A 199 15.88 -8.51 -13.09
CA GLY A 199 15.77 -9.95 -13.09
C GLY A 199 16.71 -10.62 -14.10
N VAL A 200 16.83 -10.07 -15.31
CA VAL A 200 17.74 -10.58 -16.34
C VAL A 200 19.21 -10.49 -15.89
N HIS A 201 19.57 -9.44 -15.15
CA HIS A 201 20.95 -9.21 -14.71
C HIS A 201 21.32 -10.01 -13.44
N LEU A 202 20.37 -10.22 -12.53
CA LEU A 202 20.66 -10.75 -11.20
C LEU A 202 20.32 -12.24 -11.03
N LEU A 203 19.36 -12.78 -11.81
CA LEU A 203 18.98 -14.18 -11.69
C LEU A 203 20.03 -15.11 -12.33
N PRO A 204 20.35 -16.25 -11.70
CA PRO A 204 21.21 -17.26 -12.30
C PRO A 204 20.51 -17.94 -13.47
N ASP A 205 21.28 -18.31 -14.49
CA ASP A 205 20.81 -19.27 -15.50
C ASP A 205 20.47 -20.59 -14.80
N ARG A 206 19.19 -20.96 -14.85
CA ARG A 206 18.76 -22.29 -14.43
C ARG A 206 18.77 -23.19 -15.65
N LYS A 207 19.57 -24.26 -15.60
CA LYS A 207 19.49 -25.33 -16.58
C LYS A 207 18.09 -25.94 -16.50
N PRO A 208 17.41 -26.19 -17.63
CA PRO A 208 16.08 -26.78 -17.64
C PRO A 208 16.09 -28.08 -16.84
N ALA A 209 15.15 -28.23 -15.91
CA ALA A 209 15.01 -29.47 -15.16
C ALA A 209 14.72 -30.60 -16.15
N ALA A 210 15.56 -31.66 -16.13
CA ALA A 210 15.46 -32.79 -17.04
C ALA A 210 14.18 -33.65 -16.85
N ALA A 211 13.34 -33.31 -15.87
CA ALA A 211 12.09 -33.99 -15.57
C ALA A 211 10.92 -33.01 -15.80
N GLY A 212 10.05 -33.33 -16.75
CA GLY A 212 8.95 -32.45 -17.19
C GLY A 212 7.96 -32.04 -16.08
N HIS A 213 7.00 -31.17 -16.45
CA HIS A 213 6.01 -30.48 -15.60
C HIS A 213 5.36 -31.31 -14.46
N ALA A 214 5.30 -32.64 -14.58
CA ALA A 214 4.78 -33.53 -13.54
C ALA A 214 5.67 -33.60 -12.28
N ALA A 215 6.99 -33.46 -12.42
CA ALA A 215 7.94 -33.60 -11.30
C ALA A 215 7.97 -32.38 -10.36
N LEU A 216 7.63 -31.18 -10.86
CA LEU A 216 7.55 -29.94 -10.07
C LEU A 216 6.49 -30.01 -8.97
N TYR A 217 5.41 -30.77 -9.19
CA TYR A 217 4.30 -30.91 -8.24
C TYR A 217 4.40 -32.13 -7.32
N ASP A 218 5.50 -32.88 -7.35
CA ASP A 218 5.62 -34.12 -6.59
C ASP A 218 6.25 -33.95 -5.19
N THR A 219 6.34 -32.71 -4.70
CA THR A 219 6.91 -32.43 -3.39
C THR A 219 6.00 -32.93 -2.26
N PRO A 220 6.57 -33.49 -1.17
CA PRO A 220 5.78 -34.09 -0.08
C PRO A 220 4.89 -33.07 0.65
N ARG A 221 5.25 -31.79 0.64
CA ARG A 221 4.40 -30.69 1.17
C ARG A 221 3.19 -30.44 0.28
N TYR A 222 3.38 -30.40 -1.04
CA TYR A 222 2.30 -30.21 -2.00
C TYR A 222 1.33 -31.39 -2.01
N GLN A 223 1.81 -32.63 -1.93
CA GLN A 223 0.95 -33.81 -1.82
C GLN A 223 0.10 -33.79 -0.54
N ARG A 224 0.66 -33.35 0.59
CA ARG A 224 -0.06 -33.22 1.87
C ARG A 224 -1.13 -32.13 1.80
N PHE A 225 -0.83 -31.00 1.14
CA PHE A 225 -1.80 -29.93 0.86
C PHE A 225 -2.92 -30.39 -0.08
N ARG A 226 -2.59 -31.10 -1.16
CA ARG A 226 -3.56 -31.66 -2.13
C ARG A 226 -4.54 -32.64 -1.46
N ARG A 227 -4.07 -33.48 -0.53
CA ARG A 227 -4.94 -34.41 0.23
C ARG A 227 -5.97 -33.69 1.10
N LEU A 228 -5.69 -32.48 1.57
CA LEU A 228 -6.64 -31.66 2.33
C LEU A 228 -7.70 -30.99 1.45
N LEU A 229 -7.33 -30.60 0.21
CA LEU A 229 -8.25 -29.91 -0.71
C LEU A 229 -9.21 -30.85 -1.45
N THR A 230 -8.77 -32.07 -1.77
CA THR A 230 -9.52 -33.02 -2.61
C THR A 230 -10.90 -33.40 -2.04
N PRO A 231 -11.06 -33.64 -0.72
CA PRO A 231 -12.38 -33.92 -0.13
C PRO A 231 -13.34 -32.71 -0.18
N GLY A 232 -12.80 -31.49 0.01
CA GLY A 232 -13.57 -30.24 0.03
C GLY A 232 -14.11 -29.86 -1.35
N TYR A 233 -13.27 -29.94 -2.39
CA TYR A 233 -13.63 -29.62 -3.77
C TYR A 233 -14.72 -30.54 -4.34
N CYS A 234 -14.63 -31.84 -4.07
CA CYS A 234 -15.63 -32.81 -4.54
C CYS A 234 -17.00 -32.57 -3.87
N SER A 235 -17.00 -32.17 -2.59
CA SER A 235 -18.24 -31.85 -1.85
C SER A 235 -18.84 -30.47 -2.19
N GLN A 236 -18.02 -29.49 -2.60
CA GLN A 236 -18.46 -28.16 -3.01
C GLN A 236 -19.00 -28.14 -4.45
N MET A 237 -18.39 -28.87 -5.39
CA MET A 237 -18.96 -29.02 -6.74
C MET A 237 -20.35 -29.69 -6.69
N ALA A 238 -20.55 -30.66 -5.79
CA ALA A 238 -21.86 -31.27 -5.56
C ALA A 238 -22.89 -30.31 -4.91
N ARG A 239 -22.45 -29.36 -4.08
CA ARG A 239 -23.30 -28.34 -3.42
C ARG A 239 -23.57 -27.11 -4.28
N GLY A 240 -22.65 -26.71 -5.16
CA GLY A 240 -22.78 -25.57 -6.07
C GLY A 240 -23.96 -25.69 -7.03
N ARG A 241 -24.40 -26.91 -7.34
CA ARG A 241 -25.61 -27.17 -8.15
C ARG A 241 -26.94 -26.94 -7.40
N ARG A 242 -26.92 -26.81 -6.06
CA ARG A 242 -28.12 -26.55 -5.23
C ARG A 242 -28.09 -25.20 -4.48
N GLY A 243 -26.98 -24.46 -4.54
CA GLY A 243 -26.68 -23.36 -3.61
C GLY A 243 -26.92 -21.93 -4.08
N GLY A 244 -27.54 -21.69 -5.24
CA GLY A 244 -27.75 -20.33 -5.78
C GLY A 244 -28.65 -19.41 -4.96
N GLY A 245 -29.33 -19.90 -3.90
CA GLY A 245 -30.28 -19.11 -3.11
C GLY A 245 -29.76 -18.56 -1.77
N ALA A 246 -28.55 -18.91 -1.33
CA ALA A 246 -28.10 -18.60 0.04
C ALA A 246 -27.45 -17.21 0.21
N VAL A 247 -26.99 -16.58 -0.87
CA VAL A 247 -26.26 -15.28 -0.82
C VAL A 247 -27.19 -14.12 -0.43
N TYR A 248 -28.50 -14.22 -0.67
CA TYR A 248 -29.47 -13.16 -0.33
C TYR A 248 -29.97 -13.16 1.12
N ARG A 249 -29.52 -14.08 1.99
CA ARG A 249 -30.07 -14.20 3.36
C ARG A 249 -29.27 -13.44 4.42
N GLY A 250 -28.05 -12.99 4.10
CA GLY A 250 -27.15 -12.34 5.06
C GLY A 250 -27.44 -10.86 5.35
N ASP A 251 -28.23 -10.18 4.51
CA ASP A 251 -28.36 -8.72 4.56
C ASP A 251 -29.38 -8.21 5.60
N SER A 252 -30.28 -9.09 6.06
CA SER A 252 -31.35 -8.74 7.01
C SER A 252 -30.92 -8.66 8.49
N GLY A 253 -29.64 -8.90 8.77
CA GLY A 253 -29.05 -8.81 10.11
C GLY A 253 -28.46 -7.44 10.44
N HIS A 254 -27.95 -6.71 9.43
CA HIS A 254 -27.20 -5.47 9.64
C HIS A 254 -28.11 -4.26 9.88
N GLU A 255 -29.30 -4.23 9.28
CA GLU A 255 -30.32 -3.19 9.52
C GLU A 255 -30.91 -3.20 10.95
N ARG A 256 -30.71 -4.29 11.71
CA ARG A 256 -31.23 -4.41 13.08
C ARG A 256 -30.30 -3.80 14.14
N GLY A 257 -29.00 -3.73 13.85
CA GLY A 257 -28.01 -3.09 14.74
C GLY A 257 -28.09 -1.57 14.73
N GLU A 258 -28.34 -0.97 13.56
CA GLU A 258 -28.45 0.48 13.43
C GLU A 258 -29.68 1.06 14.15
N LYS A 259 -30.77 0.28 14.20
CA LYS A 259 -32.01 0.66 14.92
C LYS A 259 -31.90 0.60 16.45
N ALA A 260 -30.86 0.00 17.00
CA ALA A 260 -30.64 -0.11 18.45
C ALA A 260 -29.77 1.03 19.02
N VAL A 261 -29.00 1.74 18.18
CA VAL A 261 -27.98 2.69 18.63
C VAL A 261 -28.48 4.15 18.66
N PHE A 262 -29.49 4.51 17.86
CA PHE A 262 -30.03 5.88 17.81
C PHE A 262 -31.56 5.95 17.96
N PRO A 263 -32.12 5.77 19.17
CA PRO A 263 -33.57 5.84 19.40
C PRO A 263 -34.18 7.27 19.36
N HIS A 264 -33.37 8.33 19.25
CA HIS A 264 -33.84 9.73 19.44
C HIS A 264 -33.80 10.65 18.21
N LEU A 265 -33.53 10.15 17.00
CA LEU A 265 -33.49 10.97 15.78
C LEU A 265 -34.62 10.67 14.78
N ARG A 266 -35.84 10.42 15.28
CA ARG A 266 -37.05 10.37 14.44
C ARG A 266 -38.26 11.00 15.13
N SER A 267 -38.21 12.30 15.35
CA SER A 267 -39.43 13.09 15.55
C SER A 267 -39.28 14.51 14.98
N SER A 268 -39.24 14.62 13.66
CA SER A 268 -39.77 15.81 12.97
C SER A 268 -39.94 15.48 11.50
N GLY A 269 -41.16 15.57 10.99
CA GLY A 269 -41.43 15.43 9.55
C GLY A 269 -42.61 14.53 9.19
N SER A 270 -43.79 14.74 9.78
CA SER A 270 -45.09 14.54 9.10
C SER A 270 -46.22 15.08 9.97
N ALA A 271 -46.55 16.35 9.79
CA ALA A 271 -47.86 16.96 10.05
C ALA A 271 -47.85 18.37 9.45
N GLY A 272 -48.66 18.58 8.41
CA GLY A 272 -48.81 19.86 7.69
C GLY A 272 -48.54 19.72 6.21
#